data_AF-A0A656JPK1-F1
#
_entry.id   AF-A0A656JPK1-F1
#
_cell.length_a   1.000
_cell.length_b   1.000
_cell.length_c   1.000
_cell.angle_alpha   90.00
_cell.angle_beta   90.00
_cell.angle_gamma   90.00
#
_symmetry.space_group_name_H-M   'P 1'
#
loop_
_entity.id
_entity.type
_entity.pdbx_description
1 polymer ?
#
loop_
_entity_poly.entity_id
_entity_poly.type
_entity_poly.pdbx_seq_one_letter_code
_entity_poly.pdbx_strand_id
1 'polypeptide(L)'
;MSLRNMNIAPRAFLGFAMIGTLMLILGVFALSQMNKIRGATEDLADGNVPSIKSLDRFAEVSIRLRVLSYRLLVNRDPETQQKTIDLLAMRNKQITDAQAIYEKLISDPNERNLYGQYVQLLGQYRQLEERLKTLTRANKIEELQSLLNNELLSNSDQMNVVLGKLVEINTAQLNQVKKDASREYDSAFNMVIGLLIAATLLTIVFAWMLIKSITTPIATALHAAETIAKGNLTQPIQIDGSDEAGRLLLAMKTMQDKLRDTLQGISGSATQLASAAEELNAVTDESARGLVQQNNEIEQAATAVNEMTSAVEEVARNAVSTSQASRNAA
;
A
#
# COMPACT_ATOMS: atom_id res chain seq x y z
N MET A 1 13.37 17.82 -7.68
CA MET A 1 14.68 17.15 -7.53
C MET A 1 14.55 15.73 -8.07
N SER A 2 15.49 15.33 -8.92
CA SER A 2 15.32 14.25 -9.89
C SER A 2 15.32 12.86 -9.23
N LEU A 3 14.17 12.17 -9.28
CA LEU A 3 14.07 10.74 -8.96
C LEU A 3 15.02 9.87 -9.82
N ARG A 4 15.59 10.42 -10.90
CA ARG A 4 16.48 9.74 -11.86
C ARG A 4 17.94 9.58 -11.43
N ASN A 5 18.22 9.81 -10.14
CA ASN A 5 19.52 9.48 -9.55
C ASN A 5 19.59 8.07 -8.95
N MET A 6 18.46 7.35 -8.92
CA MET A 6 18.41 5.95 -8.47
C MET A 6 18.05 5.04 -9.63
N ASN A 7 18.57 3.81 -9.63
CA ASN A 7 18.16 2.78 -10.55
C ASN A 7 16.64 2.47 -10.49
N ILE A 8 16.09 1.90 -11.56
CA ILE A 8 14.65 1.63 -11.71
C ILE A 8 14.15 0.68 -10.61
N ALA A 9 14.88 -0.40 -10.33
CA ALA A 9 14.49 -1.41 -9.35
C ALA A 9 14.34 -0.85 -7.91
N PRO A 10 15.34 -0.18 -7.31
CA PRO A 10 15.19 0.39 -5.97
C PRO A 10 14.15 1.52 -5.91
N ARG A 11 13.98 2.29 -7.00
CA ARG A 11 12.91 3.30 -7.08
C ARG A 11 11.52 2.67 -7.04
N ALA A 12 11.31 1.60 -7.80
CA ALA A 12 10.06 0.85 -7.80
C ALA A 12 9.81 0.16 -6.45
N PHE A 13 10.84 -0.44 -5.86
CA PHE A 13 10.76 -1.05 -4.54
C PHE A 13 10.32 -0.06 -3.47
N LEU A 14 10.88 1.17 -3.44
CA LEU A 14 10.45 2.21 -2.51
C LEU A 14 8.98 2.57 -2.66
N GLY A 15 8.47 2.62 -3.90
CA GLY A 15 7.06 2.85 -4.18
C GLY A 15 6.15 1.77 -3.64
N PHE A 16 6.45 0.51 -3.98
CA PHE A 16 5.67 -0.62 -3.49
C PHE A 16 5.80 -0.81 -1.97
N ALA A 17 6.98 -0.57 -1.40
CA ALA A 17 7.19 -0.61 0.04
C ALA A 17 6.40 0.49 0.77
N MET A 18 6.33 1.70 0.20
CA MET A 18 5.49 2.77 0.73
C MET A 18 4.01 2.37 0.75
N ILE A 19 3.49 1.84 -0.37
CA ILE A 19 2.09 1.38 -0.47
C ILE A 19 1.83 0.24 0.51
N GLY A 20 2.73 -0.74 0.59
CA GLY A 20 2.63 -1.86 1.54
C GLY A 20 2.64 -1.40 2.99
N THR A 21 3.50 -0.41 3.31
CA THR A 21 3.55 0.19 4.65
C THR A 21 2.26 0.93 4.99
N LEU A 22 1.72 1.71 4.05
CA LEU A 22 0.41 2.37 4.22
C LEU A 22 -0.71 1.35 4.44
N MET A 23 -0.72 0.26 3.69
CA MET A 23 -1.70 -0.82 3.85
C MET A 23 -1.59 -1.50 5.22
N LEU A 24 -0.36 -1.74 5.71
CA LEU A 24 -0.12 -2.27 7.05
C LEU A 24 -0.60 -1.32 8.14
N ILE A 25 -0.28 -0.03 8.04
CA ILE A 25 -0.76 1.00 8.98
C ILE A 25 -2.29 1.01 9.01
N LEU A 26 -2.93 0.97 7.85
CA LEU A 26 -4.39 0.96 7.74
C LEU A 26 -5.01 -0.31 8.33
N GLY A 27 -4.40 -1.47 8.08
CA GLY A 27 -4.82 -2.75 8.66
C GLY A 27 -4.70 -2.75 10.18
N VAL A 28 -3.56 -2.32 10.73
CA VAL A 28 -3.35 -2.21 12.19
C VAL A 28 -4.34 -1.22 12.81
N PHE A 29 -4.56 -0.07 12.17
CA PHE A 29 -5.53 0.93 12.62
C PHE A 29 -6.95 0.35 12.66
N ALA A 30 -7.39 -0.32 11.58
CA ALA A 30 -8.71 -0.94 11.51
C ALA A 30 -8.90 -2.02 12.59
N LEU A 31 -7.90 -2.87 12.81
CA LEU A 31 -7.92 -3.88 13.87
C LEU A 31 -8.00 -3.24 15.27
N SER A 32 -7.25 -2.16 15.51
CA SER A 32 -7.30 -1.43 16.78
C SER A 32 -8.70 -0.85 17.04
N GLN A 33 -9.36 -0.31 16.02
CA GLN A 33 -10.71 0.25 16.17
C GLN A 33 -11.76 -0.85 16.38
N MET A 34 -11.61 -2.00 15.70
CA MET A 34 -12.47 -3.16 15.93
C MET A 34 -12.34 -3.72 17.35
N ASN A 35 -11.13 -3.65 17.93
CA ASN A 35 -10.91 -4.07 19.31
C ASN A 35 -11.59 -3.14 20.34
N LYS A 36 -11.68 -1.82 20.07
CA LYS A 36 -12.44 -0.88 20.91
C LYS A 36 -13.95 -1.17 20.87
N ILE A 37 -14.49 -1.39 19.67
CA ILE A 37 -15.90 -1.76 19.49
C ILE A 37 -16.22 -3.07 20.23
N ARG A 38 -15.30 -4.04 20.16
CA ARG A 38 -15.42 -5.29 20.92
C ARG A 38 -15.44 -5.03 22.43
N GLY A 39 -14.51 -4.23 22.97
CA GLY A 39 -14.48 -3.90 24.39
C GLY A 39 -15.78 -3.24 24.88
N ALA A 40 -16.31 -2.27 24.12
CA ALA A 40 -17.60 -1.65 24.44
C ALA A 40 -18.76 -2.68 24.41
N THR A 41 -18.71 -3.67 23.53
CA THR A 41 -19.71 -4.75 23.48
C THR A 41 -19.59 -5.71 24.66
N GLU A 42 -18.36 -6.01 25.09
CA GLU A 42 -18.07 -6.83 26.28
C GLU A 42 -18.55 -6.12 27.56
N ASP A 43 -18.30 -4.80 27.70
CA ASP A 43 -18.80 -4.00 28.82
C ASP A 43 -20.33 -4.04 28.93
N LEU A 44 -21.02 -3.98 27.78
CA LEU A 44 -22.48 -4.11 27.73
C LEU A 44 -22.96 -5.50 28.14
N ALA A 45 -22.32 -6.55 27.63
CA ALA A 45 -22.72 -7.94 27.84
C ALA A 45 -22.43 -8.43 29.26
N ASP A 46 -21.29 -8.04 29.83
CA ASP A 46 -20.80 -8.55 31.11
C ASP A 46 -21.09 -7.58 32.28
N GLY A 47 -21.32 -6.30 31.98
CA GLY A 47 -21.60 -5.26 32.98
C GLY A 47 -23.07 -4.80 32.97
N ASN A 48 -23.43 -3.96 32.00
CA ASN A 48 -24.70 -3.22 32.04
C ASN A 48 -25.94 -4.14 31.94
N VAL A 49 -25.93 -5.14 31.06
CA VAL A 49 -27.09 -6.04 30.88
C VAL A 49 -27.35 -6.89 32.13
N PRO A 50 -26.36 -7.57 32.72
CA PRO A 50 -26.55 -8.29 33.98
C PRO A 50 -26.98 -7.40 35.15
N SER A 51 -26.50 -6.15 35.22
CA SER A 51 -26.95 -5.19 36.23
C SER A 51 -28.45 -4.88 36.12
N ILE A 52 -28.91 -4.48 34.92
CA ILE A 52 -30.32 -4.17 34.68
C ILE A 52 -31.19 -5.41 34.94
N LYS A 53 -30.78 -6.58 34.46
CA LYS A 53 -31.51 -7.84 34.71
C LYS A 53 -31.63 -8.17 36.20
N SER A 54 -30.61 -7.85 36.99
CA SER A 54 -30.63 -8.06 38.45
C SER A 54 -31.59 -7.08 39.13
N LEU A 55 -31.62 -5.81 38.69
CA LEU A 55 -32.58 -4.82 39.17
C LEU A 55 -34.03 -5.18 38.79
N ASP A 56 -34.27 -5.63 37.57
CA ASP A 56 -35.57 -6.16 37.13
C ASP A 56 -35.99 -7.35 38.00
N ARG A 57 -35.04 -8.23 38.33
CA ARG A 57 -35.30 -9.35 39.23
C ARG A 57 -35.68 -8.88 40.63
N PHE A 58 -35.05 -7.84 41.16
CA PHE A 58 -35.45 -7.24 42.44
C PHE A 58 -36.88 -6.72 42.39
N ALA A 59 -37.25 -5.97 41.34
CA ALA A 59 -38.60 -5.44 41.17
C ALA A 59 -39.65 -6.57 41.06
N GLU A 60 -39.40 -7.56 40.21
CA GLU A 60 -40.30 -8.71 40.02
C GLU A 60 -40.52 -9.49 41.32
N VAL A 61 -39.42 -9.80 42.03
CA VAL A 61 -39.51 -10.60 43.26
C VAL A 61 -40.15 -9.79 44.39
N SER A 62 -39.90 -8.48 44.48
CA SER A 62 -40.52 -7.61 45.48
C SER A 62 -42.05 -7.58 45.34
N ILE A 63 -42.56 -7.50 44.10
CA ILE A 63 -44.01 -7.59 43.83
C ILE A 63 -44.56 -8.97 44.24
N ARG A 64 -43.85 -10.06 43.89
CA ARG A 64 -44.27 -11.41 44.28
C ARG A 64 -44.30 -11.62 45.81
N LEU A 65 -43.35 -11.03 46.54
CA LEU A 65 -43.33 -11.09 48.01
C LEU A 65 -44.56 -10.39 48.61
N ARG A 66 -44.98 -9.23 48.09
CA ARG A 66 -46.25 -8.60 48.51
C ARG A 66 -47.46 -9.49 48.21
N VAL A 67 -47.55 -10.08 47.02
CA VAL A 67 -48.67 -10.98 46.67
C VAL A 67 -48.76 -12.17 47.63
N LEU A 68 -47.62 -12.80 47.95
CA LEU A 68 -47.57 -13.90 48.92
C LEU A 68 -47.92 -13.45 50.34
N SER A 69 -47.49 -12.24 50.73
CA SER A 69 -47.83 -11.63 52.02
C SER A 69 -49.34 -11.41 52.18
N TYR A 70 -50.02 -10.92 51.14
CA TYR A 70 -51.49 -10.81 51.13
C TYR A 70 -52.19 -12.17 51.02
N ARG A 71 -51.59 -13.18 50.38
CA ARG A 71 -52.14 -14.55 50.36
C ARG A 71 -52.23 -15.13 51.77
N LEU A 72 -51.25 -14.85 52.63
CA LEU A 72 -51.31 -15.23 54.05
C LEU A 72 -52.42 -14.49 54.82
N LEU A 73 -52.86 -13.31 54.34
CA LEU A 73 -54.01 -12.60 54.91
C LEU A 73 -55.34 -13.28 54.53
N VAL A 74 -55.48 -13.67 53.26
CA VAL A 74 -56.76 -14.14 52.71
C VAL A 74 -56.98 -15.64 52.94
N ASN A 75 -55.93 -16.46 52.90
CA ASN A 75 -56.04 -17.91 53.02
C ASN A 75 -55.51 -18.39 54.39
N ARG A 76 -56.38 -19.07 55.14
CA ARG A 76 -56.13 -19.56 56.51
C ARG A 76 -56.01 -21.07 56.65
N ASP A 77 -55.99 -21.79 55.53
CA ASP A 77 -55.65 -23.21 55.51
C ASP A 77 -54.17 -23.41 55.91
N PRO A 78 -53.86 -24.22 56.96
CA PRO A 78 -52.50 -24.38 57.46
C PRO A 78 -51.49 -24.90 56.41
N GLU A 79 -51.92 -25.82 55.54
CA GLU A 79 -51.06 -26.37 54.48
C GLU A 79 -50.71 -25.28 53.46
N THR A 80 -51.70 -24.49 53.04
CA THR A 80 -51.50 -23.36 52.13
C THR A 80 -50.64 -22.26 52.74
N GLN A 81 -50.80 -21.98 54.04
CA GLN A 81 -49.95 -21.02 54.74
C GLN A 81 -48.50 -21.46 54.77
N GLN A 82 -48.23 -22.73 55.12
CA GLN A 82 -46.86 -23.25 55.13
C GLN A 82 -46.24 -23.20 53.74
N LYS A 83 -46.95 -23.65 52.69
CA LYS A 83 -46.49 -23.53 51.29
C LYS A 83 -46.19 -22.09 50.90
N THR A 84 -46.98 -21.13 51.36
CA THR A 84 -46.77 -19.71 51.07
C THR A 84 -45.53 -19.16 51.79
N ILE A 85 -45.28 -19.59 53.03
CA ILE A 85 -44.05 -19.27 53.78
C ILE A 85 -42.82 -19.84 53.07
N ASP A 86 -42.89 -21.07 52.56
CA ASP A 86 -41.79 -21.69 51.81
C ASP A 86 -41.52 -20.93 50.49
N LEU A 87 -42.58 -20.46 49.81
CA LEU A 87 -42.45 -19.60 48.64
C LEU A 87 -41.82 -18.24 48.98
N LEU A 88 -42.14 -17.62 50.12
CA LEU A 88 -41.48 -16.39 50.59
C LEU A 88 -39.97 -16.63 50.77
N ALA A 89 -39.58 -17.73 51.43
CA ALA A 89 -38.18 -18.09 51.61
C ALA A 89 -37.45 -18.31 50.26
N MET A 90 -38.10 -19.00 49.31
CA MET A 90 -37.56 -19.17 47.95
C MET A 90 -37.35 -17.83 47.24
N ARG A 91 -38.29 -16.88 47.36
CA ARG A 91 -38.19 -15.54 46.76
C ARG A 91 -37.07 -14.73 47.40
N ASN A 92 -36.93 -14.78 48.73
CA ASN A 92 -35.81 -14.15 49.43
C ASN A 92 -34.44 -14.70 49.01
N LYS A 93 -34.35 -16.00 48.73
CA LYS A 93 -33.13 -16.59 48.15
C LYS A 93 -32.83 -16.00 46.77
N GLN A 94 -33.83 -15.86 45.91
CA GLN A 94 -33.65 -15.28 44.57
C GLN A 94 -33.19 -13.81 44.62
N ILE A 95 -33.64 -13.04 45.60
CA ILE A 95 -33.10 -11.69 45.85
C ILE A 95 -31.62 -11.78 46.23
N THR A 96 -31.28 -12.67 47.16
CA THR A 96 -29.89 -12.84 47.61
C THR A 96 -28.95 -13.26 46.47
N ASP A 97 -29.40 -14.17 45.61
CA ASP A 97 -28.64 -14.60 44.42
C ASP A 97 -28.42 -13.43 43.44
N ALA A 98 -29.45 -12.60 43.21
CA ALA A 98 -29.34 -11.41 42.36
C ALA A 98 -28.47 -10.30 43.00
N GLN A 99 -28.49 -10.16 44.33
CA GLN A 99 -27.60 -9.24 45.06
C GLN A 99 -26.12 -9.60 44.84
N ALA A 100 -25.77 -10.89 44.91
CA ALA A 100 -24.40 -11.36 44.73
C ALA A 100 -23.83 -11.07 43.33
N ILE A 101 -24.70 -10.88 42.33
CA ILE A 101 -24.33 -10.46 40.98
C ILE A 101 -24.23 -8.94 40.94
N TYR A 102 -25.32 -8.23 41.27
CA TYR A 102 -25.42 -6.78 41.12
C TYR A 102 -24.35 -6.02 41.92
N GLU A 103 -24.04 -6.46 43.15
CA GLU A 103 -23.08 -5.77 44.03
C GLU A 103 -21.66 -5.67 43.44
N LYS A 104 -21.27 -6.65 42.62
CA LYS A 104 -19.96 -6.69 41.94
C LYS A 104 -19.89 -5.77 40.73
N LEU A 105 -21.05 -5.43 40.16
CA LEU A 105 -21.17 -4.66 38.92
C LEU A 105 -21.36 -3.16 39.19
N ILE A 106 -21.65 -2.76 40.44
CA ILE A 106 -21.75 -1.35 40.83
C ILE A 106 -20.37 -0.70 40.74
N SER A 107 -20.24 0.23 39.79
CA SER A 107 -19.02 1.01 39.55
C SER A 107 -19.15 2.47 39.99
N ASP A 108 -20.38 3.01 40.06
CA ASP A 108 -20.63 4.41 40.38
C ASP A 108 -20.83 4.66 41.90
N PRO A 109 -20.21 5.71 42.49
CA PRO A 109 -20.37 6.00 43.92
C PRO A 109 -21.79 6.36 44.36
N ASN A 110 -22.57 7.04 43.51
CA ASN A 110 -23.96 7.38 43.79
C ASN A 110 -24.85 6.15 43.68
N GLU A 111 -24.63 5.29 42.69
CA GLU A 111 -25.25 3.96 42.60
C GLU A 111 -24.97 3.12 43.85
N ARG A 112 -23.70 3.09 44.31
CA ARG A 112 -23.31 2.38 45.54
C ARG A 112 -24.06 2.90 46.77
N ASN A 113 -24.22 4.21 46.88
CA ASN A 113 -24.97 4.83 47.98
C ASN A 113 -26.45 4.41 47.95
N LEU A 114 -27.11 4.52 46.80
CA LEU A 114 -28.51 4.12 46.62
C LEU A 114 -28.70 2.62 46.85
N TYR A 115 -27.77 1.78 46.40
CA TYR A 115 -27.79 0.36 46.70
C TYR A 115 -27.69 0.08 48.20
N GLY A 116 -26.84 0.81 48.92
CA GLY A 116 -26.78 0.75 50.38
C GLY A 116 -28.14 1.06 51.04
N GLN A 117 -28.84 2.09 50.56
CA GLN A 117 -30.20 2.41 51.02
C GLN A 117 -31.20 1.28 50.72
N TYR A 118 -31.13 0.69 49.51
CA TYR A 118 -31.94 -0.47 49.15
C TYR A 118 -31.69 -1.67 50.08
N VAL A 119 -30.43 -1.97 50.40
CA VAL A 119 -30.04 -3.06 51.31
C VAL A 119 -30.59 -2.83 52.71
N GLN A 120 -30.54 -1.59 53.22
CA GLN A 120 -31.13 -1.24 54.51
C GLN A 120 -32.65 -1.47 54.52
N LEU A 121 -33.35 -1.01 53.49
CA LEU A 121 -34.80 -1.18 53.35
C LEU A 121 -35.18 -2.65 53.21
N LEU A 122 -34.41 -3.45 52.47
CA LEU A 122 -34.58 -4.90 52.35
C LEU A 122 -34.39 -5.60 53.70
N GLY A 123 -33.44 -5.15 54.52
CA GLY A 123 -33.26 -5.63 55.89
C GLY A 123 -34.50 -5.38 56.77
N GLN A 124 -35.07 -4.18 56.69
CA GLN A 124 -36.34 -3.84 57.36
C GLN A 124 -37.50 -4.69 56.82
N TYR A 125 -37.60 -4.89 55.51
CA TYR A 125 -38.59 -5.75 54.89
C TYR A 125 -38.57 -7.17 55.48
N ARG A 126 -37.36 -7.76 55.61
CA ARG A 126 -37.19 -9.10 56.19
C ARG A 126 -37.64 -9.16 57.65
N GLN A 127 -37.40 -8.12 58.45
CA GLN A 127 -37.91 -8.05 59.82
C GLN A 127 -39.44 -7.99 59.87
N LEU A 128 -40.05 -7.20 58.98
CA LEU A 128 -41.51 -7.15 58.82
C LEU A 128 -42.08 -8.50 58.37
N GLU A 129 -41.39 -9.21 57.47
CA GLU A 129 -41.77 -10.55 57.02
C GLU A 129 -41.75 -11.58 58.16
N GLU A 130 -40.77 -11.54 59.06
CA GLU A 130 -40.74 -12.43 60.24
C GLU A 130 -41.88 -12.14 61.22
N ARG A 131 -42.20 -10.85 61.43
CA ARG A 131 -43.36 -10.46 62.23
C ARG A 131 -44.67 -10.93 61.57
N LEU A 132 -44.77 -10.81 60.24
CA LEU A 132 -45.88 -11.32 59.44
C LEU A 132 -46.05 -12.84 59.59
N LYS A 133 -44.97 -13.63 59.55
CA LYS A 133 -45.00 -15.09 59.80
C LYS A 133 -45.50 -15.40 61.20
N THR A 134 -45.03 -14.65 62.20
CA THR A 134 -45.44 -14.81 63.60
C THR A 134 -46.93 -14.53 63.79
N LEU A 135 -47.43 -13.42 63.27
CA LEU A 135 -48.85 -13.05 63.33
C LEU A 135 -49.74 -14.03 62.56
N THR A 136 -49.25 -14.56 61.43
CA THR A 136 -49.95 -15.58 60.64
C THR A 136 -50.13 -16.87 61.45
N ARG A 137 -49.06 -17.37 62.08
CA ARG A 137 -49.10 -18.59 62.93
C ARG A 137 -49.97 -18.41 64.18
N ALA A 138 -49.97 -17.21 64.75
CA ALA A 138 -50.81 -16.86 65.90
C ALA A 138 -52.26 -16.52 65.51
N ASN A 139 -52.61 -16.62 64.22
CA ASN A 139 -53.93 -16.30 63.66
C ASN A 139 -54.46 -14.90 64.01
N LYS A 140 -53.55 -13.93 64.15
CA LYS A 140 -53.86 -12.55 64.53
C LYS A 140 -54.16 -11.68 63.31
N ILE A 141 -55.39 -11.75 62.82
CA ILE A 141 -55.81 -11.19 61.52
C ILE A 141 -55.72 -9.67 61.47
N GLU A 142 -56.24 -8.98 62.48
CA GLU A 142 -56.28 -7.51 62.53
C GLU A 142 -54.87 -6.90 62.60
N GLU A 143 -54.01 -7.47 63.44
CA GLU A 143 -52.60 -7.09 63.56
C GLU A 143 -51.85 -7.34 62.24
N LEU A 144 -52.13 -8.45 61.56
CA LEU A 144 -51.56 -8.77 60.25
C LEU A 144 -52.02 -7.79 59.16
N GLN A 145 -53.31 -7.43 59.14
CA GLN A 145 -53.86 -6.46 58.19
C GLN A 145 -53.23 -5.08 58.39
N SER A 146 -53.07 -4.64 59.65
CA SER A 146 -52.42 -3.37 59.97
C SER A 146 -50.95 -3.36 59.53
N LEU A 147 -50.20 -4.44 59.82
CA LEU A 147 -48.81 -4.59 59.38
C LEU A 147 -48.66 -4.50 57.85
N LEU A 148 -49.54 -5.17 57.11
CA LEU A 148 -49.52 -5.20 55.64
C LEU A 148 -49.84 -3.84 55.01
N ASN A 149 -50.86 -3.16 55.52
CA ASN A 149 -51.37 -1.92 54.93
C ASN A 149 -50.58 -0.68 55.35
N ASN A 150 -49.82 -0.75 56.45
CA ASN A 150 -49.04 0.38 56.96
C ASN A 150 -47.55 0.13 56.76
N GLU A 151 -46.94 -0.66 57.66
CA GLU A 151 -45.48 -0.80 57.74
C GLU A 151 -44.89 -1.47 56.48
N LEU A 152 -45.48 -2.59 56.03
CA LEU A 152 -44.99 -3.32 54.85
C LEU A 152 -45.21 -2.52 53.56
N LEU A 153 -46.36 -1.85 53.42
CA LEU A 153 -46.64 -0.97 52.28
C LEU A 153 -45.62 0.17 52.21
N SER A 154 -45.44 0.91 53.31
CA SER A 154 -44.53 2.06 53.37
C SER A 154 -43.09 1.66 53.04
N ASN A 155 -42.60 0.55 53.62
CA ASN A 155 -41.26 0.04 53.32
C ASN A 155 -41.13 -0.41 51.84
N SER A 156 -42.14 -1.10 51.31
CA SER A 156 -42.15 -1.53 49.90
C SER A 156 -42.13 -0.34 48.92
N ASP A 157 -42.88 0.72 49.22
CA ASP A 157 -42.91 1.92 48.37
C ASP A 157 -41.56 2.64 48.39
N GLN A 158 -40.91 2.74 49.55
CA GLN A 158 -39.55 3.26 49.65
C GLN A 158 -38.55 2.40 48.87
N MET A 159 -38.64 1.07 48.96
CA MET A 159 -37.80 0.16 48.17
C MET A 159 -37.99 0.37 46.67
N ASN A 160 -39.24 0.49 46.21
CA ASN A 160 -39.56 0.73 44.79
C ASN A 160 -39.00 2.06 44.29
N VAL A 161 -39.05 3.12 45.10
CA VAL A 161 -38.46 4.43 44.75
C VAL A 161 -36.95 4.31 44.58
N VAL A 162 -36.26 3.62 45.50
CA VAL A 162 -34.80 3.45 45.41
C VAL A 162 -34.43 2.55 44.23
N LEU A 163 -35.15 1.44 44.01
CA LEU A 163 -34.95 0.57 42.84
C LEU A 163 -35.17 1.33 41.52
N GLY A 164 -36.20 2.17 41.44
CA GLY A 164 -36.45 3.00 40.26
C GLY A 164 -35.27 3.91 39.93
N LYS A 165 -34.67 4.55 40.94
CA LYS A 165 -33.45 5.37 40.77
C LYS A 165 -32.24 4.54 40.32
N LEU A 166 -32.06 3.33 40.85
CA LEU A 166 -30.98 2.43 40.42
C LEU A 166 -31.13 2.01 38.96
N VAL A 167 -32.36 1.70 38.53
CA VAL A 167 -32.69 1.39 37.13
C VAL A 167 -32.43 2.60 36.24
N GLU A 168 -32.82 3.80 36.67
CA GLU A 168 -32.58 5.04 35.92
C GLU A 168 -31.08 5.29 35.71
N ILE A 169 -30.25 5.13 36.76
CA ILE A 169 -28.79 5.27 36.66
C ILE A 169 -28.21 4.26 35.69
N ASN A 170 -28.55 2.98 35.81
CA ASN A 170 -28.04 1.93 34.92
C ASN A 170 -28.48 2.13 33.47
N THR A 171 -29.71 2.58 33.26
CA THR A 171 -30.25 2.89 31.93
C THR A 171 -29.55 4.11 31.32
N ALA A 172 -29.27 5.14 32.13
CA ALA A 172 -28.52 6.32 31.70
C ALA A 172 -27.07 5.95 31.32
N GLN A 173 -26.39 5.15 32.13
CA GLN A 173 -25.05 4.61 31.83
C GLN A 173 -25.05 3.80 30.53
N LEU A 174 -26.01 2.87 30.36
CA LEU A 174 -26.17 2.08 29.13
C LEU A 174 -26.34 2.97 27.89
N ASN A 175 -27.20 3.98 27.99
CA ASN A 175 -27.43 4.93 26.90
C ASN A 175 -26.19 5.79 26.59
N GLN A 176 -25.39 6.11 27.61
CA GLN A 176 -24.14 6.84 27.44
C GLN A 176 -23.09 5.98 26.73
N VAL A 177 -22.88 4.74 27.19
CA VAL A 177 -21.99 3.76 26.52
C VAL A 177 -22.39 3.55 25.07
N LYS A 178 -23.69 3.42 24.77
CA LYS A 178 -24.19 3.32 23.39
C LYS A 178 -23.84 4.55 22.55
N LYS A 179 -24.03 5.76 23.08
CA LYS A 179 -23.71 7.01 22.36
C LYS A 179 -22.22 7.14 22.10
N ASP A 180 -21.39 6.81 23.09
CA ASP A 180 -19.93 6.89 22.97
C ASP A 180 -19.42 5.85 21.97
N ALA A 181 -19.90 4.61 22.04
CA ALA A 181 -19.58 3.57 21.04
C ALA A 181 -19.98 3.98 19.61
N SER A 182 -21.15 4.61 19.42
CA SER A 182 -21.56 5.12 18.10
C SER A 182 -20.64 6.23 17.60
N ARG A 183 -20.28 7.19 18.46
CA ARG A 183 -19.37 8.29 18.08
C ARG A 183 -17.97 7.78 17.74
N GLU A 184 -17.46 6.83 18.53
CA GLU A 184 -16.18 6.19 18.25
C GLU A 184 -16.21 5.44 16.91
N TYR A 185 -17.30 4.72 16.62
CA TYR A 185 -17.51 4.07 15.32
C TYR A 185 -17.51 5.08 14.17
N ASP A 186 -18.33 6.13 14.25
CA ASP A 186 -18.44 7.14 13.19
C ASP A 186 -17.11 7.85 12.94
N SER A 187 -16.39 8.19 14.02
CA SER A 187 -15.05 8.77 13.94
C SER A 187 -14.05 7.80 13.28
N ALA A 188 -14.05 6.53 13.71
CA ALA A 188 -13.20 5.49 13.14
C ALA A 188 -13.45 5.33 11.63
N PHE A 189 -14.73 5.25 11.25
CA PHE A 189 -15.16 5.06 9.88
C PHE A 189 -14.71 6.21 8.99
N ASN A 190 -14.94 7.46 9.42
CA ASN A 190 -14.49 8.65 8.70
C ASN A 190 -12.96 8.71 8.58
N MET A 191 -12.23 8.31 9.62
CA MET A 191 -10.78 8.27 9.60
C MET A 191 -10.24 7.20 8.65
N VAL A 192 -10.85 6.01 8.60
CA VAL A 192 -10.52 4.96 7.62
C VAL A 192 -10.76 5.45 6.19
N ILE A 193 -11.91 6.09 5.92
CA ILE A 193 -12.20 6.66 4.60
C ILE A 193 -11.14 7.72 4.23
N GLY A 194 -10.82 8.63 5.16
CA GLY A 194 -9.79 9.63 4.94
C GLY A 194 -8.42 9.04 4.60
N LEU A 195 -8.01 8.00 5.34
CA LEU A 195 -6.76 7.27 5.08
C LEU A 195 -6.78 6.53 3.74
N LEU A 196 -7.90 5.91 3.36
CA LEU A 196 -8.05 5.25 2.06
C LEU A 196 -7.93 6.23 0.90
N ILE A 197 -8.61 7.39 0.99
CA ILE A 197 -8.52 8.45 -0.03
C ILE A 197 -7.09 8.96 -0.12
N ALA A 198 -6.46 9.28 1.01
CA ALA A 198 -5.07 9.76 1.04
C ALA A 198 -4.09 8.74 0.45
N ALA A 199 -4.20 7.46 0.84
CA ALA A 199 -3.37 6.38 0.30
C ALA A 199 -3.57 6.19 -1.21
N THR A 200 -4.82 6.29 -1.69
CA THR A 200 -5.14 6.19 -3.11
C THR A 200 -4.53 7.36 -3.90
N LEU A 201 -4.69 8.59 -3.42
CA LEU A 201 -4.10 9.77 -4.05
C LEU A 201 -2.57 9.69 -4.10
N LEU A 202 -1.93 9.30 -2.99
CA LEU A 202 -0.48 9.08 -2.94
C LEU A 202 -0.04 8.00 -3.94
N THR A 203 -0.79 6.91 -4.03
CA THR A 203 -0.51 5.83 -4.99
C THR A 203 -0.61 6.31 -6.43
N ILE A 204 -1.64 7.10 -6.77
CA ILE A 204 -1.82 7.68 -8.11
C ILE A 204 -0.67 8.62 -8.44
N VAL A 205 -0.31 9.53 -7.53
CA VAL A 205 0.80 10.48 -7.72
C VAL A 205 2.10 9.73 -7.91
N PHE A 206 2.38 8.74 -7.07
CA PHE A 206 3.61 7.96 -7.16
C PHE A 206 3.68 7.12 -8.44
N ALA A 207 2.57 6.46 -8.81
CA ALA A 207 2.47 5.71 -10.06
C ALA A 207 2.71 6.63 -11.27
N TRP A 208 2.10 7.82 -11.30
CA TRP A 208 2.30 8.79 -12.36
C TRP A 208 3.76 9.27 -12.45
N MET A 209 4.39 9.60 -11.32
CA MET A 209 5.81 9.98 -11.28
C MET A 209 6.71 8.84 -11.77
N LEU A 210 6.45 7.61 -11.34
CA LEU A 210 7.24 6.44 -11.71
C LEU A 210 7.10 6.14 -13.20
N ILE A 211 5.88 6.10 -13.72
CA ILE A 211 5.59 5.91 -15.15
C ILE A 211 6.35 6.96 -15.96
N LYS A 212 6.15 8.25 -15.67
CA LYS A 212 6.82 9.34 -16.39
C LYS A 212 8.35 9.24 -16.32
N SER A 213 8.89 8.81 -15.18
CA SER A 213 10.34 8.66 -14.99
C SER A 213 10.97 7.51 -15.79
N ILE A 214 10.17 6.54 -16.26
CA ILE A 214 10.63 5.37 -17.01
C ILE A 214 10.25 5.49 -18.49
N THR A 215 8.98 5.77 -18.79
CA THR A 215 8.47 5.74 -20.17
C THR A 215 9.04 6.87 -21.01
N THR A 216 9.23 8.07 -20.46
CA THR A 216 9.78 9.21 -21.22
C THR A 216 11.22 8.95 -21.67
N PRO A 217 12.19 8.58 -20.81
CA PRO A 217 13.56 8.33 -21.24
C PRO A 217 13.71 7.11 -22.16
N ILE A 218 12.91 6.06 -21.94
CA ILE A 218 12.90 4.89 -22.83
C ILE A 218 12.37 5.26 -24.22
N ALA A 219 11.32 6.09 -24.31
CA ALA A 219 10.83 6.58 -25.59
C ALA A 219 11.88 7.45 -26.32
N THR A 220 12.63 8.27 -25.59
CA THR A 220 13.76 9.03 -26.15
C THR A 220 14.86 8.10 -26.69
N ALA A 221 15.21 7.04 -25.95
CA ALA A 221 16.20 6.07 -26.38
C ALA A 221 15.75 5.30 -27.63
N LEU A 222 14.47 4.91 -27.69
CA LEU A 222 13.87 4.27 -28.85
C LEU A 222 13.95 5.19 -30.08
N HIS A 223 13.57 6.46 -29.93
CA HIS A 223 13.62 7.44 -31.02
C HIS A 223 15.06 7.68 -31.52
N ALA A 224 16.04 7.74 -30.61
CA ALA A 224 17.44 7.84 -30.97
C ALA A 224 17.91 6.63 -31.79
N ALA A 225 17.57 5.41 -31.36
CA ALA A 225 17.90 4.19 -32.07
C ALA A 225 17.26 4.14 -33.46
N GLU A 226 15.99 4.50 -33.60
CA GLU A 226 15.30 4.59 -34.90
C GLU A 226 15.95 5.61 -35.84
N THR A 227 16.43 6.72 -35.29
CA THR A 227 17.08 7.79 -36.06
C THR A 227 18.45 7.34 -36.59
N ILE A 228 19.24 6.66 -35.75
CA ILE A 228 20.50 6.03 -36.15
C ILE A 228 20.26 4.94 -37.20
N ALA A 229 19.25 4.09 -37.01
CA ALA A 229 18.90 3.03 -37.97
C ALA A 229 18.49 3.57 -39.35
N LYS A 230 17.92 4.78 -39.42
CA LYS A 230 17.63 5.50 -40.67
C LYS A 230 18.86 6.18 -41.30
N GLY A 231 20.04 6.05 -40.69
CA GLY A 231 21.29 6.66 -41.16
C GLY A 231 21.47 8.13 -40.80
N ASN A 232 20.57 8.73 -40.01
CA ASN A 232 20.72 10.11 -39.58
C ASN A 232 21.52 10.19 -38.28
N LEU A 233 22.78 10.60 -38.36
CA LEU A 233 23.66 10.72 -37.20
C LEU A 233 23.81 12.16 -36.68
N THR A 234 23.04 13.12 -37.21
CA THR A 234 23.22 14.55 -36.87
C THR A 234 22.39 15.00 -35.68
N GLN A 235 21.32 14.27 -35.33
CA GLN A 235 20.41 14.57 -34.23
C GLN A 235 21.10 14.36 -32.87
N PRO A 236 21.14 15.37 -31.97
CA PRO A 236 21.80 15.24 -30.67
C PRO A 236 20.99 14.35 -29.72
N ILE A 237 21.67 13.38 -29.09
CA ILE A 237 21.09 12.54 -28.04
C ILE A 237 21.31 13.23 -26.69
N GLN A 238 20.24 13.79 -26.13
CA GLN A 238 20.25 14.39 -24.79
C GLN A 238 20.21 13.29 -23.73
N ILE A 239 21.16 13.33 -22.81
CA ILE A 239 21.24 12.41 -21.68
C ILE A 239 20.71 13.14 -20.47
N ASP A 240 19.74 12.54 -19.80
CA ASP A 240 19.21 13.02 -18.53
C ASP A 240 19.18 11.84 -17.55
N GLY A 241 19.40 12.09 -16.27
CA GLY A 241 19.51 11.06 -15.24
C GLY A 241 20.79 10.22 -15.28
N SER A 242 20.99 9.45 -14.21
CA SER A 242 22.11 8.51 -14.04
C SER A 242 21.64 7.05 -13.86
N ASP A 243 20.34 6.81 -14.02
CA ASP A 243 19.71 5.50 -13.98
C ASP A 243 19.97 4.67 -15.25
N GLU A 244 19.41 3.46 -15.31
CA GLU A 244 19.60 2.55 -16.44
C GLU A 244 19.17 3.16 -17.78
N ALA A 245 18.13 4.00 -17.79
CA ALA A 245 17.69 4.68 -19.01
C ALA A 245 18.65 5.79 -19.43
N GLY A 246 19.20 6.56 -18.48
CA GLY A 246 20.27 7.53 -18.75
C GLY A 246 21.54 6.86 -19.29
N ARG A 247 21.92 5.71 -18.72
CA ARG A 247 23.06 4.90 -19.21
C ARG A 247 22.82 4.33 -20.60
N LEU A 248 21.59 3.92 -20.93
CA LEU A 248 21.21 3.49 -22.28
C LEU A 248 21.36 4.63 -23.29
N LEU A 249 20.85 5.83 -22.97
CA LEU A 249 21.01 7.02 -23.81
C LEU A 249 22.49 7.38 -24.02
N LEU A 250 23.32 7.28 -22.98
CA LEU A 250 24.77 7.48 -23.09
C LEU A 250 25.40 6.47 -24.06
N ALA A 251 25.06 5.19 -23.94
CA ALA A 251 25.57 4.15 -24.84
C ALA A 251 25.15 4.40 -26.30
N MET A 252 23.90 4.83 -26.54
CA MET A 252 23.42 5.21 -27.88
C MET A 252 24.18 6.42 -28.44
N LYS A 253 24.47 7.42 -27.60
CA LYS A 253 25.29 8.57 -27.99
C LYS A 253 26.69 8.14 -28.41
N THR A 254 27.37 7.33 -27.59
CA THR A 254 28.69 6.79 -27.93
C THR A 254 28.68 5.99 -29.24
N MET A 255 27.62 5.22 -29.49
CA MET A 255 27.44 4.49 -30.75
C MET A 255 27.29 5.43 -31.95
N GLN A 256 26.47 6.48 -31.82
CA GLN A 256 26.30 7.51 -32.86
C GLN A 256 27.63 8.19 -33.17
N ASP A 257 28.39 8.60 -32.16
CA ASP A 257 29.69 9.26 -32.32
C ASP A 257 30.68 8.33 -33.06
N LYS A 258 30.75 7.05 -32.68
CA LYS A 258 31.63 6.08 -33.36
C LYS A 258 31.23 5.79 -34.80
N LEU A 259 29.93 5.75 -35.10
CA LEU A 259 29.45 5.63 -36.48
C LEU A 259 29.81 6.88 -37.31
N ARG A 260 29.72 8.09 -36.75
CA ARG A 260 30.14 9.33 -37.42
C ARG A 260 31.63 9.33 -37.71
N ASP A 261 32.47 9.02 -36.72
CA ASP A 261 33.92 8.93 -36.89
C ASP A 261 34.29 7.95 -38.00
N THR A 262 33.63 6.78 -38.01
CA THR A 262 33.88 5.73 -39.01
C THR A 262 33.50 6.20 -40.42
N LEU A 263 32.32 6.82 -40.59
CA LEU A 263 31.88 7.36 -41.89
C LEU A 263 32.76 8.52 -42.36
N GLN A 264 33.22 9.39 -41.45
CA GLN A 264 34.14 10.47 -41.78
C GLN A 264 35.50 9.93 -42.22
N GLY A 265 36.00 8.89 -41.56
CA GLY A 265 37.20 8.16 -41.97
C GLY A 265 37.05 7.54 -43.35
N ILE A 266 35.94 6.85 -43.63
CA ILE A 266 35.64 6.28 -44.96
C ILE A 266 35.58 7.37 -46.03
N SER A 267 34.92 8.49 -45.75
CA SER A 267 34.84 9.62 -46.69
C SER A 267 36.23 10.21 -46.97
N GLY A 268 37.07 10.37 -45.95
CA GLY A 268 38.44 10.86 -46.10
C GLY A 268 39.29 9.91 -46.95
N SER A 269 39.22 8.60 -46.67
CA SER A 269 39.90 7.57 -47.47
C SER A 269 39.40 7.53 -48.92
N ALA A 270 38.10 7.72 -49.14
CA ALA A 270 37.52 7.80 -50.48
C ALA A 270 38.02 9.04 -51.26
N THR A 271 38.15 10.20 -50.60
CA THR A 271 38.75 11.41 -51.19
C THR A 271 40.22 11.18 -51.53
N GLN A 272 41.00 10.59 -50.63
CA GLN A 272 42.40 10.24 -50.91
C GLN A 272 42.53 9.26 -52.07
N LEU A 273 41.66 8.25 -52.13
CA LEU A 273 41.62 7.29 -53.23
C LEU A 273 41.26 7.96 -54.55
N ALA A 274 40.31 8.91 -54.55
CA ALA A 274 39.95 9.69 -55.74
C ALA A 274 41.14 10.55 -56.23
N SER A 275 41.83 11.25 -55.32
CA SER A 275 43.03 12.02 -55.67
C SER A 275 44.16 11.14 -56.20
N ALA A 276 44.41 9.98 -55.58
CA ALA A 276 45.41 9.03 -56.04
C ALA A 276 45.05 8.45 -57.42
N ALA A 277 43.77 8.23 -57.70
CA ALA A 277 43.30 7.81 -59.02
C ALA A 277 43.50 8.91 -60.09
N GLU A 278 43.26 10.19 -59.75
CA GLU A 278 43.58 11.33 -60.64
C GLU A 278 45.08 11.43 -60.93
N GLU A 279 45.92 11.29 -59.90
CA GLU A 279 47.38 11.31 -60.04
C GLU A 279 47.88 10.14 -60.89
N LEU A 280 47.39 8.92 -60.65
CA LEU A 280 47.68 7.75 -61.48
C LEU A 280 47.27 7.98 -62.94
N ASN A 281 46.11 8.59 -63.18
CA ASN A 281 45.65 8.88 -64.53
C ASN A 281 46.59 9.89 -65.23
N ALA A 282 47.04 10.92 -64.52
CA ALA A 282 48.02 11.88 -65.03
C ALA A 282 49.38 11.23 -65.36
N VAL A 283 49.91 10.40 -64.45
CA VAL A 283 51.16 9.64 -64.67
C VAL A 283 51.02 8.67 -65.85
N THR A 284 49.85 8.06 -66.01
CA THR A 284 49.57 7.17 -67.14
C THR A 284 49.55 7.93 -68.47
N ASP A 285 48.94 9.12 -68.51
CA ASP A 285 48.96 9.98 -69.72
C ASP A 285 50.37 10.46 -70.06
N GLU A 286 51.16 10.86 -69.06
CA GLU A 286 52.58 11.23 -69.24
C GLU A 286 53.40 10.04 -69.75
N SER A 287 53.22 8.85 -69.17
CA SER A 287 53.90 7.63 -69.60
C SER A 287 53.54 7.25 -71.04
N ALA A 288 52.28 7.41 -71.43
CA ALA A 288 51.85 7.18 -72.81
C ALA A 288 52.55 8.14 -73.78
N ARG A 289 52.66 9.42 -73.43
CA ARG A 289 53.43 10.40 -74.23
C ARG A 289 54.92 10.05 -74.28
N GLY A 290 55.51 9.66 -73.16
CA GLY A 290 56.91 9.22 -73.08
C GLY A 290 57.18 7.99 -73.96
N LEU A 291 56.27 7.01 -73.98
CA LEU A 291 56.35 5.85 -74.87
C LEU A 291 56.30 6.24 -76.35
N VAL A 292 55.45 7.21 -76.73
CA VAL A 292 55.42 7.73 -78.11
C VAL A 292 56.76 8.38 -78.47
N GLN A 293 57.32 9.20 -77.57
CA GLN A 293 58.64 9.81 -77.81
C GLN A 293 59.74 8.75 -77.92
N GLN A 294 59.76 7.77 -77.01
CA GLN A 294 60.72 6.67 -77.05
C GLN A 294 60.58 5.85 -78.33
N ASN A 295 59.36 5.63 -78.82
CA ASN A 295 59.12 4.96 -80.09
C ASN A 295 59.74 5.73 -81.26
N ASN A 296 59.55 7.05 -81.30
CA ASN A 296 60.18 7.91 -82.32
C ASN A 296 61.71 7.86 -82.24
N GLU A 297 62.30 7.88 -81.04
CA GLU A 297 63.76 7.73 -80.86
C GLU A 297 64.25 6.35 -81.31
N ILE A 298 63.48 5.28 -81.07
CA ILE A 298 63.78 3.94 -81.57
C ILE A 298 63.70 3.91 -83.09
N GLU A 299 62.73 4.57 -83.71
CA GLU A 299 62.60 4.66 -85.16
C GLU A 299 63.80 5.44 -85.77
N GLN A 300 64.23 6.53 -85.12
CA GLN A 300 65.45 7.24 -85.48
C GLN A 300 66.71 6.40 -85.29
N ALA A 301 66.81 5.65 -84.18
CA ALA A 301 67.93 4.75 -83.93
C ALA A 301 67.95 3.61 -84.97
N ALA A 302 66.80 3.02 -85.30
CA ALA A 302 66.68 2.02 -86.36
C ALA A 302 67.08 2.60 -87.73
N THR A 303 66.66 3.83 -88.04
CA THR A 303 67.10 4.55 -89.24
C THR A 303 68.62 4.75 -89.24
N ALA A 304 69.20 5.18 -88.12
CA ALA A 304 70.64 5.33 -87.98
C ALA A 304 71.39 4.00 -88.07
N VAL A 305 70.85 2.91 -87.54
CA VAL A 305 71.40 1.55 -87.71
C VAL A 305 71.33 1.13 -89.19
N ASN A 306 70.27 1.47 -89.90
CA ASN A 306 70.12 1.16 -91.32
C ASN A 306 71.13 1.95 -92.19
N GLU A 307 71.32 3.25 -91.88
CA GLU A 307 72.35 4.09 -92.48
C GLU A 307 73.76 3.58 -92.14
N MET A 308 74.04 3.23 -90.89
CA MET A 308 75.31 2.60 -90.47
C MET A 308 75.55 1.28 -91.19
N THR A 309 74.52 0.45 -91.36
CA THR A 309 74.62 -0.83 -92.09
C THR A 309 74.93 -0.58 -93.56
N SER A 310 74.27 0.41 -94.18
CA SER A 310 74.54 0.83 -95.55
C SER A 310 75.98 1.35 -95.72
N ALA A 311 76.46 2.16 -94.76
CA ALA A 311 77.85 2.64 -94.74
C ALA A 311 78.85 1.49 -94.54
N VAL A 312 78.56 0.52 -93.68
CA VAL A 312 79.40 -0.69 -93.49
C VAL A 312 79.41 -1.54 -94.75
N GLU A 313 78.27 -1.72 -95.42
CA GLU A 313 78.22 -2.39 -96.73
C GLU A 313 79.00 -1.63 -97.80
N GLU A 314 78.94 -0.30 -97.80
CA GLU A 314 79.70 0.54 -98.72
C GLU A 314 81.20 0.44 -98.46
N VAL A 315 81.64 0.45 -97.20
CA VAL A 315 83.03 0.20 -96.81
C VAL A 315 83.45 -1.22 -97.19
N ALA A 316 82.60 -2.23 -96.99
CA ALA A 316 82.87 -3.61 -97.39
C ALA A 316 82.97 -3.75 -98.92
N ARG A 317 82.06 -3.12 -99.69
CA ARG A 317 82.11 -3.04 -101.15
C ARG A 317 83.38 -2.34 -101.63
N ASN A 318 83.76 -1.23 -101.00
CA ASN A 318 85.01 -0.53 -101.30
C ASN A 318 86.22 -1.41 -100.97
N ALA A 319 86.27 -2.07 -99.82
CA ALA A 319 87.35 -2.98 -99.46
C ALA A 319 87.48 -4.16 -100.44
N VAL A 320 86.35 -4.75 -100.88
CA VAL A 320 86.33 -5.80 -101.92
C VAL A 320 86.79 -5.24 -103.26
N SER A 321 86.29 -4.08 -103.69
CA SER A 321 86.69 -3.40 -104.93
C SER A 321 88.19 -3.09 -104.94
N THR A 322 88.73 -2.53 -103.85
CA THR A 322 90.17 -2.28 -103.68
C THR A 322 90.98 -3.57 -103.68
N SER A 323 90.50 -4.64 -103.04
CA SER A 323 91.12 -5.97 -103.08
C SER A 323 91.12 -6.56 -104.50
N GLN A 324 90.03 -6.40 -105.26
CA GLN A 324 89.91 -6.87 -106.64
C GLN A 324 90.85 -6.09 -107.58
N ALA A 325 90.89 -4.76 -107.45
CA ALA A 325 91.80 -3.89 -108.18
C ALA A 325 93.27 -4.23 -107.89
N SER A 326 93.59 -4.57 -106.63
CA SER A 326 94.93 -5.01 -106.23
C SER A 326 95.30 -6.39 -106.80
N ARG A 327 94.31 -7.29 -107.00
CA ARG A 327 94.52 -8.62 -107.63
C ARG A 327 94.64 -8.55 -109.16
N ASN A 328 93.95 -7.63 -109.82
CA ASN A 328 94.05 -7.43 -111.28
C ASN A 328 95.31 -6.64 -111.69
N ALA A 329 96.02 -6.05 -110.72
CA ALA A 329 97.28 -5.35 -110.92
C ALA A 329 98.52 -6.24 -110.71
N ALA A 330 98.34 -7.56 -110.52
CA ALA A 330 99.37 -8.58 -110.39
C ALA A 330 99.27 -9.60 -111.53
#